data_AF-A0A1U7TQY1-F1
#
_entry.id   AF-A0A1U7TQY1-F1
#
_cell.length_a   1.000
_cell.length_b   1.000
_cell.length_c   1.000
_cell.angle_alpha   90.00
_cell.angle_beta   90.00
_cell.angle_gamma   90.00
#
_symmetry.space_group_name_H-M   'P 1'
#
loop_
_entity.id
_entity.type
_entity.pdbx_description
1 polymer ?
#
loop_
_entity_poly.entity_id
_entity_poly.type
_entity_poly.pdbx_seq_one_letter_code
_entity_poly.pdbx_strand_id
1 'polypeptide(L)'
;MPLPDTMFCAQQIPIPPELLDILKQFTKAVIRTQPTDVLRWSAGYFSALSRGEPLPVKDRLELPVATQKTDTGLTQGFLKVLHKQCNHMQYVELADLKHKWKNLCLPVEKFKALLELDPHENTIEWIKFLALGCSMLSGSLNTAMKHLCEILTADSEGGA
;
A
#
# COMPACT_ATOMS: atom_id res chain seq x y z
N MET A 1 19.04 -27.66 41.53
CA MET A 1 18.23 -28.43 40.56
C MET A 1 18.77 -28.08 39.18
N PRO A 2 19.27 -29.02 38.38
CA PRO A 2 19.70 -28.70 37.01
C PRO A 2 18.46 -28.32 36.18
N LEU A 3 18.63 -27.37 35.25
CA LEU A 3 17.57 -26.97 34.31
C LEU A 3 17.21 -28.18 33.45
N PRO A 4 15.92 -28.42 33.14
CA PRO A 4 15.53 -29.51 32.26
C PRO A 4 16.18 -29.30 30.88
N ASP A 5 16.93 -30.30 30.42
CA ASP A 5 17.47 -30.36 29.07
C ASP A 5 16.34 -30.13 28.07
N THR A 6 16.46 -29.10 27.24
CA THR A 6 15.52 -28.87 26.15
C THR A 6 15.57 -30.07 25.21
N MET A 7 14.62 -31.00 25.32
CA MET A 7 14.49 -32.24 24.55
C MET A 7 14.28 -32.06 23.03
N PHE A 8 14.41 -30.84 22.51
CA PHE A 8 14.17 -30.53 21.10
C PHE A 8 15.51 -30.39 20.36
N CYS A 9 15.89 -31.39 19.57
CA CYS A 9 16.98 -31.27 18.62
C CYS A 9 16.50 -30.60 17.33
N ALA A 10 17.33 -29.76 16.70
CA ALA A 10 17.00 -29.07 15.45
C ALA A 10 16.56 -30.01 14.30
N GLN A 11 16.97 -31.29 14.35
CA GLN A 11 16.58 -32.33 13.40
C GLN A 11 15.09 -32.74 13.50
N GLN A 12 14.44 -32.48 14.64
CA GLN A 12 13.04 -32.84 14.89
C GLN A 12 12.05 -31.77 14.40
N ILE A 13 12.54 -30.57 14.08
CA ILE A 13 11.72 -29.46 13.59
C ILE A 13 12.15 -29.17 12.15
N PRO A 14 11.51 -29.78 11.14
CA PRO A 14 11.81 -29.49 9.75
C PRO A 14 11.37 -28.05 9.43
N ILE A 15 12.33 -27.15 9.25
CA ILE A 15 12.07 -25.77 8.83
C ILE A 15 12.02 -25.75 7.29
N PRO A 16 10.92 -25.30 6.66
CA PRO A 16 10.87 -25.15 5.21
C PRO A 16 11.96 -24.19 4.73
N PRO A 17 12.73 -24.54 3.68
CA PRO A 17 13.87 -23.74 3.23
C PRO A 17 13.47 -22.33 2.76
N GLU A 18 12.24 -22.15 2.27
CA GLU A 18 11.71 -20.85 1.79
C GLU A 18 11.27 -19.92 2.92
N LEU A 19 11.01 -20.45 4.12
CA LEU A 19 10.41 -19.69 5.22
C LEU A 19 11.23 -18.45 5.59
N LEU A 20 12.56 -18.59 5.65
CA LEU A 20 13.46 -17.49 6.00
C LEU A 20 13.39 -16.36 4.98
N ASP A 21 13.32 -16.68 3.69
CA ASP A 21 13.26 -15.66 2.64
C ASP A 21 11.89 -14.96 2.63
N ILE A 22 10.79 -15.71 2.81
CA ILE A 22 9.45 -15.13 2.93
C ILE A 22 9.37 -14.14 4.09
N LEU A 23 9.86 -14.52 5.28
CA LEU A 23 9.88 -13.63 6.45
C LEU A 23 10.75 -12.39 6.23
N LYS A 24 11.90 -12.55 5.56
CA LYS A 24 12.79 -11.44 5.21
C LYS A 24 12.14 -10.47 4.22
N GLN A 25 11.49 -10.98 3.18
CA GLN A 25 10.78 -10.15 2.20
C GLN A 25 9.60 -9.42 2.84
N PHE A 26 8.80 -10.11 3.64
CA PHE A 26 7.71 -9.54 4.42
C PHE A 26 8.21 -8.41 5.34
N THR A 27 9.27 -8.65 6.11
CA THR A 27 9.82 -7.64 7.03
C THR A 27 10.30 -6.39 6.29
N LYS A 28 11.00 -6.57 5.16
CA LYS A 28 11.39 -5.44 4.29
C LYS A 28 10.18 -4.66 3.79
N ALA A 29 9.11 -5.35 3.42
CA ALA A 29 7.89 -4.75 2.93
C ALA A 29 7.15 -3.94 4.01
N VAL A 30 7.09 -4.45 5.26
CA VAL A 30 6.58 -3.71 6.43
C VAL A 30 7.39 -2.45 6.67
N ILE A 31 8.73 -2.55 6.68
CA ILE A 31 9.63 -1.40 6.91
C ILE A 31 9.41 -0.30 5.86
N ARG A 32 9.28 -0.66 4.58
CA ARG A 32 9.02 0.32 3.51
C ARG A 32 7.65 0.97 3.62
N THR A 33 6.64 0.19 3.99
CA THR A 33 5.24 0.62 3.90
C THR A 33 4.77 1.38 5.14
N GLN A 34 5.36 1.09 6.31
CA GLN A 34 4.97 1.67 7.60
C GLN A 34 3.44 1.61 7.85
N PRO A 35 2.80 0.43 7.75
CA PRO A 35 1.36 0.34 7.96
C PRO A 35 1.00 0.65 9.41
N THR A 36 -0.09 1.38 9.62
CA THR A 36 -0.61 1.72 10.96
C THR A 36 -1.15 0.50 11.70
N ASP A 37 -1.63 -0.51 10.96
CA ASP A 37 -2.12 -1.79 11.48
C ASP A 37 -1.40 -2.94 10.75
N VAL A 38 -0.31 -3.41 11.36
CA VAL A 38 0.53 -4.47 10.77
C VAL A 38 -0.26 -5.75 10.56
N LEU A 39 -1.19 -6.11 11.46
CA LEU A 39 -1.94 -7.35 11.36
C LEU A 39 -2.89 -7.33 10.16
N ARG A 40 -3.68 -6.26 10.02
CA ARG A 40 -4.56 -6.09 8.86
C ARG A 40 -3.76 -6.04 7.57
N TRP A 41 -2.68 -5.26 7.54
CA TRP A 41 -1.82 -5.16 6.37
C TRP A 41 -1.21 -6.51 5.99
N SER A 42 -0.79 -7.32 6.98
CA SER A 42 -0.23 -8.66 6.76
C SER A 42 -1.23 -9.60 6.10
N ALA A 43 -2.49 -9.58 6.53
CA ALA A 43 -3.55 -10.36 5.90
C ALA A 43 -3.70 -9.99 4.41
N GLY A 44 -3.70 -8.68 4.10
CA GLY A 44 -3.72 -8.18 2.72
C GLY A 44 -2.48 -8.57 1.92
N TYR A 45 -1.29 -8.47 2.51
CA TYR A 45 -0.01 -8.82 1.90
C TYR A 45 0.05 -10.29 1.50
N PHE A 46 -0.21 -11.21 2.44
CA PHE A 46 -0.16 -12.64 2.15
C PHE A 46 -1.30 -13.11 1.25
N SER A 47 -2.48 -12.47 1.32
CA SER A 47 -3.56 -12.73 0.37
C SER A 47 -3.15 -12.38 -1.06
N ALA A 48 -2.58 -11.18 -1.28
CA ALA A 48 -2.07 -10.77 -2.59
C ALA A 48 -0.93 -11.70 -3.07
N LEU A 49 0.00 -12.03 -2.18
CA LEU A 49 1.12 -12.93 -2.48
C LEU A 49 0.65 -14.31 -2.94
N SER A 50 -0.34 -14.89 -2.24
CA SER A 50 -0.90 -16.20 -2.59
C SER A 50 -1.61 -16.22 -3.96
N ARG A 51 -2.10 -15.08 -4.43
CA ARG A 51 -2.82 -14.91 -5.70
C ARG A 51 -1.93 -14.42 -6.85
N GLY A 52 -0.66 -14.12 -6.57
CA GLY A 52 0.24 -13.49 -7.55
C GLY A 52 -0.17 -12.05 -7.90
N GLU A 53 -0.95 -11.38 -7.05
CA GLU A 53 -1.37 -10.00 -7.26
C GLU A 53 -0.26 -9.00 -6.86
N PRO A 54 -0.24 -7.77 -7.42
CA PRO A 54 0.67 -6.73 -6.98
C PRO A 54 0.53 -6.45 -5.48
N LEU A 55 1.65 -6.59 -4.76
CA LEU A 55 1.67 -6.52 -3.30
C LEU A 55 1.37 -5.08 -2.81
N PRO A 56 0.73 -4.92 -1.64
CA PRO A 56 0.41 -3.62 -1.04
C PRO A 56 1.65 -2.96 -0.41
N VAL A 57 2.74 -2.83 -1.16
CA VAL A 57 4.09 -2.47 -0.67
C VAL A 57 4.59 -1.21 -1.34
N LYS A 58 4.99 -0.21 -0.55
CA LYS A 58 5.67 0.98 -1.10
C LYS A 58 7.04 0.61 -1.66
N ASP A 59 7.43 1.27 -2.75
CA ASP A 59 8.76 1.06 -3.37
C ASP A 59 9.90 1.46 -2.44
N ARG A 60 9.68 2.51 -1.66
CA ARG A 60 10.64 3.07 -0.71
C ARG A 60 9.92 3.60 0.53
N LEU A 61 10.68 3.73 1.61
CA LEU A 61 10.23 4.39 2.82
C LEU A 61 10.03 5.89 2.55
N GLU A 62 8.86 6.40 2.89
CA GLU A 62 8.56 7.84 2.89
C GLU A 62 8.58 8.33 4.34
N LEU A 63 9.48 9.25 4.65
CA LEU A 63 9.50 9.87 5.97
C LEU A 63 8.37 10.91 6.05
N PRO A 64 7.58 10.94 7.15
CA PRO A 64 6.62 12.00 7.38
C PRO A 64 7.35 13.35 7.34
N VAL A 65 7.00 14.21 6.37
CA VAL A 65 7.58 15.55 6.30
C VAL A 65 6.86 16.41 7.33
N ALA A 66 7.58 16.91 8.33
CA ALA A 66 7.04 17.68 9.47
C ALA A 66 6.22 18.94 9.10
N THR A 67 6.24 19.36 7.83
CA THR A 67 5.54 20.53 7.31
C THR A 67 4.18 20.22 6.67
N GLN A 68 3.83 18.94 6.46
CA GLN A 68 2.52 18.58 5.90
C GLN A 68 1.45 18.71 6.99
N LYS A 69 0.66 19.79 6.90
CA LYS A 69 -0.48 20.09 7.80
C LYS A 69 -1.68 19.15 7.61
N THR A 70 -1.59 18.19 6.70
CA THR A 70 -2.68 17.29 6.31
C THR A 70 -2.49 15.92 6.95
N ASP A 71 -3.12 15.74 8.12
CA ASP A 71 -3.28 14.46 8.84
C ASP A 71 -4.19 13.49 8.05
N THR A 72 -3.76 13.14 6.83
CA THR A 72 -4.55 12.28 5.94
C THR A 72 -4.09 10.83 5.99
N GLY A 73 -2.86 10.56 6.44
CA GLY A 73 -2.22 9.24 6.37
C GLY A 73 -1.96 8.75 4.94
N LEU A 74 -2.51 9.42 3.93
CA LEU A 74 -2.29 9.16 2.52
C LEU A 74 -0.97 9.77 2.10
N THR A 75 -0.23 9.04 1.27
CA THR A 75 1.03 9.51 0.70
C THR A 75 1.08 9.17 -0.78
N GLN A 76 1.98 9.82 -1.52
CA GLN A 76 2.21 9.52 -2.94
C GLN A 76 2.57 8.05 -3.14
N GLY A 77 3.37 7.45 -2.25
CA GLY A 77 3.71 6.04 -2.27
C GLY A 77 2.49 5.12 -2.17
N PHE A 78 1.50 5.46 -1.33
CA PHE A 78 0.25 4.69 -1.28
C PHE A 78 -0.58 4.81 -2.56
N LEU A 79 -0.66 6.00 -3.16
CA LEU A 79 -1.31 6.17 -4.46
C LEU A 79 -0.58 5.40 -5.57
N LYS A 80 0.75 5.34 -5.55
CA LYS A 80 1.56 4.54 -6.48
C LYS A 80 1.31 3.04 -6.31
N VAL A 81 1.14 2.57 -5.08
CA VAL A 81 0.75 1.17 -4.81
C VAL A 81 -0.63 0.86 -5.38
N LEU A 82 -1.62 1.72 -5.14
CA LEU A 82 -2.95 1.55 -5.73
C LEU A 82 -2.89 1.59 -7.26
N HIS A 83 -2.06 2.47 -7.85
CA HIS A 83 -1.86 2.51 -9.29
C HIS A 83 -1.31 1.19 -9.82
N LYS A 84 -0.31 0.58 -9.17
CA LYS A 84 0.17 -0.76 -9.56
C LYS A 84 -0.90 -1.84 -9.46
N GLN A 85 -1.82 -1.72 -8.52
CA GLN A 85 -2.90 -2.69 -8.30
C GLN A 85 -4.10 -2.51 -9.23
N CYS A 86 -4.29 -1.32 -9.81
CA CYS A 86 -5.50 -0.96 -10.55
C CYS A 86 -5.24 -0.43 -11.98
N ASN A 87 -3.99 -0.19 -12.39
CA ASN A 87 -3.69 0.47 -13.68
C ASN A 87 -4.18 -0.28 -14.93
N HIS A 88 -4.36 -1.60 -14.83
CA HIS A 88 -4.86 -2.44 -15.91
C HIS A 88 -6.37 -2.27 -16.13
N MET A 89 -7.07 -1.56 -15.24
CA MET A 89 -8.51 -1.34 -15.26
C MET A 89 -8.82 0.12 -15.58
N GLN A 90 -9.59 0.37 -16.63
CA GLN A 90 -10.11 1.71 -16.91
C GLN A 90 -11.16 2.13 -15.85
N TYR A 91 -12.00 1.17 -15.44
CA TYR A 91 -13.01 1.34 -14.40
C TYR A 91 -12.78 0.30 -13.30
N VAL A 92 -12.88 0.73 -12.04
CA VAL A 92 -12.68 -0.12 -10.87
C VAL A 92 -13.97 -0.13 -10.05
N GLU A 93 -14.38 -1.32 -9.58
CA GLU A 93 -15.50 -1.45 -8.66
C GLU A 93 -15.18 -0.82 -7.30
N LEU A 94 -16.13 -0.06 -6.76
CA LEU A 94 -15.94 0.65 -5.49
C LEU A 94 -15.70 -0.31 -4.31
N ALA A 95 -16.29 -1.50 -4.35
CA ALA A 95 -16.08 -2.54 -3.34
C ALA A 95 -14.63 -3.02 -3.31
N ASP A 96 -14.07 -3.35 -4.49
CA ASP A 96 -12.68 -3.79 -4.64
C ASP A 96 -11.69 -2.69 -4.28
N LEU A 97 -11.95 -1.47 -4.76
CA LEU A 97 -11.10 -0.33 -4.45
C LEU A 97 -11.09 -0.02 -2.94
N LYS A 98 -12.25 -0.08 -2.29
CA LYS A 98 -12.37 0.07 -0.83
C LYS A 98 -11.63 -1.04 -0.08
N HIS A 99 -11.64 -2.27 -0.59
CA HIS A 99 -10.90 -3.37 -0.01
C HIS A 99 -9.38 -3.13 -0.12
N LYS A 100 -8.88 -2.75 -1.32
CA LYS A 100 -7.47 -2.39 -1.53
C LYS A 100 -7.04 -1.21 -0.65
N TRP A 101 -7.88 -0.19 -0.54
CA TRP A 101 -7.66 0.96 0.35
C TRP A 101 -7.49 0.55 1.81
N LYS A 102 -8.38 -0.31 2.32
CA LYS A 102 -8.30 -0.84 3.69
C LYS A 102 -7.07 -1.71 3.92
N ASN A 103 -6.63 -2.48 2.92
CA ASN A 103 -5.41 -3.29 3.01
C ASN A 103 -4.15 -2.43 3.15
N LEU A 104 -4.18 -1.20 2.64
CA LEU A 104 -3.14 -0.18 2.88
C LEU A 104 -3.27 0.51 4.25
N CYS A 105 -4.23 0.11 5.07
CA CYS A 105 -4.52 0.69 6.38
C CYS A 105 -4.83 2.19 6.34
N LEU A 106 -5.39 2.65 5.23
CA LEU A 106 -5.79 4.04 5.04
C LEU A 106 -7.17 4.30 5.66
N PRO A 107 -7.44 5.51 6.22
CA PRO A 107 -8.72 5.84 6.83
C PRO A 107 -9.88 5.76 5.81
N VAL A 108 -10.98 5.11 6.20
CA VAL A 108 -12.14 4.92 5.31
C VAL A 108 -12.88 6.23 5.07
N GLU A 109 -12.77 7.17 5.99
CA GLU A 109 -13.35 8.51 5.93
C GLU A 109 -12.76 9.29 4.75
N LYS A 110 -11.44 9.14 4.50
CA LYS A 110 -10.76 9.76 3.36
C LYS A 110 -11.19 9.15 2.04
N PHE A 111 -11.41 7.84 2.03
CA PHE A 111 -11.99 7.16 0.87
C PHE A 111 -13.40 7.68 0.55
N LYS A 112 -14.26 7.84 1.57
CA LYS A 112 -15.60 8.41 1.40
C LYS A 112 -15.55 9.85 0.89
N ALA A 113 -14.69 10.69 1.47
CA ALA A 113 -14.51 12.07 1.04
C ALA A 113 -14.09 12.19 -0.43
N LEU A 114 -13.25 11.27 -0.93
CA LEU A 114 -12.93 11.20 -2.37
C LEU A 114 -14.14 10.87 -3.24
N LEU A 115 -15.00 9.95 -2.79
CA LEU A 115 -16.18 9.55 -3.55
C LEU A 115 -17.29 10.62 -3.53
N GLU A 116 -17.37 11.44 -2.49
CA GLU A 116 -18.30 12.58 -2.43
C GLU A 116 -17.99 13.64 -3.49
N LEU A 117 -16.72 13.78 -3.90
CA LEU A 117 -16.30 14.69 -4.96
C LEU A 117 -16.77 14.25 -6.35
N ASP A 118 -17.01 12.96 -6.53
CA ASP A 118 -17.40 12.39 -7.81
C ASP A 118 -18.37 11.21 -7.62
N PRO A 119 -19.67 11.48 -7.38
CA PRO A 119 -20.65 10.46 -7.04
C PRO A 119 -20.86 9.48 -8.20
N HIS A 120 -20.53 8.21 -7.98
CA HIS A 120 -20.71 7.12 -8.93
C HIS A 120 -21.43 5.95 -8.27
N GLU A 121 -22.32 5.26 -9.00
CA GLU A 121 -23.17 4.21 -8.41
C GLU A 121 -22.39 2.98 -7.94
N ASN A 122 -21.49 2.44 -8.77
CA ASN A 122 -20.79 1.18 -8.44
C ASN A 122 -19.35 1.08 -8.94
N THR A 123 -18.99 1.87 -9.95
CA THR A 123 -17.66 1.87 -10.57
C THR A 123 -17.15 3.30 -10.76
N ILE A 124 -15.85 3.50 -10.61
CA ILE A 124 -15.21 4.79 -10.87
C ILE A 124 -14.08 4.64 -11.90
N GLU A 125 -13.90 5.65 -12.74
CA GLU A 125 -12.77 5.71 -13.66
C GLU A 125 -11.46 5.85 -12.86
N TRP A 126 -10.51 4.95 -13.07
CA TRP A 126 -9.31 4.86 -12.23
C TRP A 126 -8.50 6.15 -12.22
N ILE A 127 -8.33 6.79 -13.38
CA ILE A 127 -7.56 8.03 -13.52
C ILE A 127 -8.23 9.19 -12.78
N LYS A 128 -9.56 9.28 -12.78
CA LYS A 128 -10.29 10.29 -12.00
C LYS A 128 -10.08 10.11 -10.52
N PHE A 129 -10.24 8.88 -10.02
CA PHE A 129 -9.98 8.58 -8.62
C PHE A 129 -8.53 8.91 -8.22
N LEU A 130 -7.56 8.55 -9.07
CA LEU A 130 -6.15 8.86 -8.83
C LEU A 130 -5.89 10.37 -8.79
N ALA A 131 -6.47 11.14 -9.72
CA ALA A 131 -6.35 12.60 -9.76
C ALA A 131 -6.97 13.27 -8.51
N LEU A 132 -8.11 12.77 -8.02
CA LEU A 132 -8.70 13.23 -6.76
C LEU A 132 -7.79 12.91 -5.56
N GLY A 133 -7.21 11.70 -5.54
CA GLY A 133 -6.22 11.30 -4.53
C GLY A 133 -4.99 12.21 -4.52
N CYS A 134 -4.43 12.53 -5.69
CA CYS A 134 -3.31 13.47 -5.83
C CYS A 134 -3.70 14.87 -5.34
N SER A 135 -4.92 15.31 -5.63
CA SER A 135 -5.45 16.60 -5.21
C SER A 135 -5.56 16.72 -3.69
N MET A 136 -5.86 15.62 -2.98
CA MET A 136 -5.90 15.61 -1.50
C MET A 136 -4.52 15.74 -0.85
N LEU A 137 -3.46 15.30 -1.52
CA LEU A 137 -2.08 15.43 -1.03
C LEU A 137 -1.56 16.87 -1.18
N SER A 138 -2.01 17.55 -2.22
CA SER A 138 -1.52 18.85 -2.65
C SER A 138 -2.37 20.02 -2.16
N GLY A 139 -1.72 21.16 -1.85
CA GLY A 139 -2.43 22.42 -1.65
C GLY A 139 -2.75 23.19 -2.94
N SER A 140 -2.27 22.71 -4.10
CA SER A 140 -2.45 23.40 -5.39
C SER A 140 -2.53 22.43 -6.57
N LEU A 141 -3.24 22.83 -7.63
CA LEU A 141 -3.38 22.04 -8.86
C LEU A 141 -2.03 21.66 -9.49
N ASN A 142 -1.07 22.59 -9.53
CA ASN A 142 0.25 22.32 -10.10
C ASN A 142 1.00 21.20 -9.36
N THR A 143 0.88 21.15 -8.02
CA THR A 143 1.49 20.08 -7.23
C THR A 143 0.73 18.76 -7.36
N ALA A 144 -0.61 18.80 -7.44
CA ALA A 144 -1.43 17.63 -7.75
C ALA A 144 -1.02 16.97 -9.08
N MET A 145 -0.88 17.79 -10.12
CA MET A 145 -0.48 17.36 -11.46
C MET A 145 0.94 16.79 -11.47
N LYS A 146 1.86 17.39 -10.72
CA LYS A 146 3.21 16.83 -10.56
C LYS A 146 3.18 15.43 -9.94
N HIS A 147 2.45 15.25 -8.84
CA HIS A 147 2.29 13.93 -8.22
C HIS A 147 1.64 12.91 -9.17
N LEU A 148 0.62 13.33 -9.93
CA LEU A 148 -0.04 12.46 -10.90
C LEU A 148 0.94 11.99 -11.99
N CYS A 149 1.69 12.92 -12.59
CA CYS A 149 2.70 12.58 -13.60
C CYS A 149 3.78 11.66 -13.03
N GLU A 150 4.30 11.93 -11.82
CA GLU A 150 5.30 11.08 -11.16
C GLU A 150 4.79 9.66 -10.83
N ILE A 151 3.48 9.50 -10.61
CA ILE A 151 2.86 8.18 -10.38
C ILE A 151 2.68 7.44 -11.71
N LEU A 152 2.26 8.14 -12.78
CA LEU A 152 2.02 7.56 -14.10
C LEU A 152 3.31 7.27 -14.88
N THR A 153 4.38 8.01 -14.60
CA THR A 153 5.69 7.82 -15.23
C THR A 153 6.32 6.49 -14.84
N ALA A 154 6.91 5.81 -15.84
CA ALA A 154 7.68 4.58 -15.64
C ALA A 154 9.11 4.84 -15.14
N ASP A 155 9.60 6.07 -15.29
CA ASP A 155 10.93 6.49 -14.87
C ASP A 155 11.07 6.50 -13.34
N SER A 156 12.25 6.14 -12.86
CA SER A 156 12.61 6.33 -11.47
C SER A 156 12.69 7.81 -11.14
N GLU A 157 12.24 8.21 -9.94
CA GLU A 157 12.44 9.58 -9.47
C GLU A 157 13.92 9.97 -9.51
N GLY A 158 14.22 11.05 -10.26
CA GLY A 158 15.60 11.49 -10.52
C GLY A 158 16.18 11.06 -11.87
N GLY A 159 15.39 10.45 -12.75
CA GLY A 159 15.77 10.21 -14.14
C GLY A 159 15.96 11.52 -14.89
N ALA A 160 17.16 11.73 -15.42
CA ALA A 160 17.49 12.75 -16.41
C ALA A 160 17.06 12.30 -17.82
#